data_AF-A0A538KBN7-F1
#
_entry.id   AF-A0A538KBN7-F1
#
_cell.length_a   1.000
_cell.length_b   1.000
_cell.length_c   1.000
_cell.angle_alpha   90.00
_cell.angle_beta   90.00
_cell.angle_gamma   90.00
#
_symmetry.space_group_name_H-M   'P 1'
#
loop_
_entity.id
_entity.type
_entity.pdbx_description
1 polymer ?
#
loop_
_entity_poly.entity_id
_entity_poly.type
_entity_poly.pdbx_seq_one_letter_code
_entity_poly.pdbx_strand_id
1 'polypeptide(L)'
;MSSENPPAWSFLTNHAQVLLSIARDPGIRLREIGEAAGITERAAHRIVGDLATAGYISRTRNGRRNRYTIQSHLPLPDRLAREQTVGQLLAILATQRSDTDDMEPRERAPKP
;
A
#
# COMPACT_ATOMS: atom_id res chain seq x y z
N MET A 1 -16.67 5.40 -23.48
CA MET A 1 -15.88 5.15 -22.26
C MET A 1 -14.49 4.79 -22.74
N SER A 2 -13.58 5.76 -22.72
CA SER A 2 -12.22 5.60 -23.27
C SER A 2 -11.43 4.67 -22.36
N SER A 3 -10.98 3.55 -22.90
CA SER A 3 -10.00 2.70 -22.25
C SER A 3 -8.67 3.44 -22.23
N GLU A 4 -8.40 4.18 -21.16
CA GLU A 4 -7.04 4.67 -20.91
C GLU A 4 -6.15 3.44 -20.73
N ASN A 5 -5.24 3.22 -21.68
CA ASN A 5 -4.17 2.25 -21.52
C ASN A 5 -3.23 2.84 -20.46
N PRO A 6 -3.18 2.28 -19.24
CA PRO A 6 -2.27 2.78 -18.23
C PRO A 6 -0.82 2.65 -18.76
N PRO A 7 0.07 3.56 -18.36
CA PRO A 7 1.47 3.46 -18.73
C PRO A 7 2.03 2.09 -18.35
N ALA A 8 2.88 1.51 -19.20
CA ALA A 8 3.52 0.21 -18.97
C ALA A 8 4.53 0.21 -17.80
N TRP A 9 4.64 1.33 -17.08
CA TRP A 9 5.58 1.55 -16.00
C TRP A 9 4.85 2.12 -14.77
N SER A 10 5.38 1.79 -13.59
CA SER A 10 4.91 2.30 -12.30
C SER A 10 6.00 3.15 -11.67
N PHE A 11 5.60 4.28 -11.07
CA PHE A 11 6.49 5.09 -10.24
C PHE A 11 6.97 4.34 -8.99
N LEU A 12 6.08 3.55 -8.37
CA LEU A 12 6.40 2.75 -7.20
C LEU A 12 6.94 1.39 -7.64
N THR A 13 8.03 0.96 -7.01
CA THR A 13 8.51 -0.41 -7.15
C THR A 13 7.53 -1.39 -6.53
N ASN A 14 7.56 -2.66 -6.96
CA ASN A 14 6.74 -3.71 -6.34
C ASN A 14 6.97 -3.81 -4.82
N HIS A 15 8.19 -3.55 -4.34
CA HIS A 15 8.48 -3.51 -2.90
C HIS A 15 7.71 -2.41 -2.19
N ALA A 16 7.71 -1.20 -2.75
CA ALA A 16 6.97 -0.07 -2.18
C ALA A 16 5.45 -0.31 -2.21
N GLN A 17 4.92 -0.88 -3.29
CA GLN A 17 3.50 -1.23 -3.40
C GLN A 17 3.09 -2.29 -2.37
N VAL A 18 3.88 -3.36 -2.20
CA VAL A 18 3.63 -4.39 -1.18
C VAL A 18 3.67 -3.78 0.22
N LEU A 19 4.64 -2.93 0.51
CA LEU A 19 4.78 -2.26 1.80
C LEU A 19 3.58 -1.34 2.09
N LEU A 20 3.09 -0.61 1.08
CA LEU A 20 1.89 0.21 1.18
C LEU A 20 0.64 -0.63 1.43
N SER A 21 0.49 -1.77 0.76
CA SER A 21 -0.62 -2.69 0.98
C SER A 21 -0.63 -3.21 2.43
N ILE A 22 0.52 -3.58 2.97
CA ILE A 22 0.68 -3.99 4.37
C ILE A 22 0.39 -2.83 5.33
N ALA A 23 0.79 -1.60 4.99
CA ALA A 23 0.53 -0.43 5.81
C ALA A 23 -0.98 -0.12 5.92
N ARG A 24 -1.73 -0.35 4.83
CA ARG A 24 -3.18 -0.17 4.77
C ARG A 24 -3.95 -1.27 5.52
N ASP A 25 -3.52 -2.52 5.38
CA ASP A 25 -4.07 -3.65 6.12
C ASP A 25 -2.94 -4.57 6.62
N PRO A 26 -2.56 -4.47 7.92
CA PRO A 26 -1.55 -5.34 8.52
C PRO A 26 -1.90 -6.84 8.52
N GLY A 27 -3.17 -7.20 8.29
CA GLY A 27 -3.67 -8.58 8.23
C GLY A 27 -3.89 -9.11 6.81
N ILE A 28 -3.48 -8.35 5.79
CA ILE A 28 -3.68 -8.66 4.37
C ILE A 28 -3.05 -10.01 3.98
N ARG A 29 -3.72 -10.75 3.10
CA ARG A 29 -3.23 -12.05 2.60
C ARG A 29 -2.25 -11.84 1.44
N LEU A 30 -1.33 -12.79 1.25
CA LEU A 30 -0.37 -12.74 0.13
C LEU A 30 -1.04 -12.64 -1.25
N ARG A 31 -2.16 -13.33 -1.42
CA ARG A 31 -2.98 -13.22 -2.63
C ARG A 31 -3.50 -11.80 -2.85
N GLU A 32 -4.08 -11.19 -1.82
CA GLU A 32 -4.62 -9.82 -1.87
C GLU A 32 -3.50 -8.79 -2.08
N ILE A 33 -2.31 -9.02 -1.50
CA ILE A 33 -1.11 -8.23 -1.79
C ILE A 33 -0.76 -8.28 -3.27
N GLY A 34 -0.75 -9.48 -3.87
CA GLY A 34 -0.45 -9.66 -5.28
C GLY A 34 -1.44 -8.93 -6.18
N GLU A 35 -2.73 -9.08 -5.91
CA GLU A 35 -3.81 -8.37 -6.62
C GLU A 35 -3.65 -6.84 -6.49
N ALA A 36 -3.40 -6.32 -5.29
CA ALA A 36 -3.23 -4.88 -5.04
C ALA A 36 -1.96 -4.28 -5.70
N ALA A 37 -0.88 -5.06 -5.80
CA ALA A 37 0.38 -4.64 -6.41
C ALA A 37 0.51 -5.05 -7.89
N GLY A 38 -0.52 -5.64 -8.51
CA GLY A 38 -0.48 -6.05 -9.91
C GLY A 38 0.58 -7.13 -10.21
N ILE A 39 0.88 -8.00 -9.25
CA ILE A 39 1.88 -9.07 -9.37
C ILE A 39 1.29 -10.44 -9.00
N THR A 40 2.02 -11.50 -9.30
CA THR A 40 1.60 -12.85 -8.88
C THR A 40 1.73 -13.05 -7.38
N GLU A 41 0.92 -13.93 -6.80
CA GLU A 41 1.01 -14.29 -5.37
C GLU A 41 2.41 -14.82 -4.99
N ARG A 42 3.06 -15.56 -5.89
CA ARG A 42 4.44 -16.03 -5.70
C ARG A 42 5.44 -14.86 -5.63
N ALA A 43 5.27 -13.84 -6.46
CA ALA A 43 6.10 -12.64 -6.41
C ALA A 43 5.85 -11.85 -5.13
N ALA A 44 4.59 -11.72 -4.71
CA ALA A 44 4.24 -11.11 -3.42
C ALA A 44 4.88 -11.86 -2.24
N HIS A 45 4.82 -13.20 -2.22
CA HIS A 45 5.47 -14.01 -1.20
C HIS A 45 6.99 -13.76 -1.15
N ARG A 46 7.66 -13.71 -2.31
CA ARG A 46 9.10 -13.42 -2.37
C ARG A 46 9.42 -12.05 -1.80
N ILE A 47 8.70 -11.01 -2.25
CA ILE A 47 8.91 -9.63 -1.80
C ILE A 47 8.67 -9.47 -0.30
N VAL A 48 7.63 -10.10 0.24
CA VAL A 48 7.39 -10.12 1.70
C VAL A 48 8.55 -10.80 2.44
N GLY A 49 9.12 -11.88 1.88
CA GLY A 49 10.32 -12.50 2.41
C GLY A 49 11.55 -11.59 2.38
N ASP A 50 11.75 -10.88 1.28
CA ASP A 50 12.86 -9.92 1.10
C ASP A 50 12.73 -8.77 2.12
N LEU A 51 11.54 -8.18 2.25
CA LEU A 51 11.24 -7.13 3.23
C LEU A 51 11.44 -7.61 4.67
N ALA A 52 11.07 -8.85 4.98
CA ALA A 52 11.26 -9.42 6.31
C ALA A 52 12.75 -9.68 6.61
N THR A 53 13.49 -10.19 5.63
CA THR A 53 14.93 -10.46 5.74
C THR A 53 15.73 -9.17 5.91
N ALA A 54 15.33 -8.10 5.22
CA ALA A 54 15.93 -6.77 5.37
C ALA A 54 15.46 -6.01 6.62
N GLY A 55 14.53 -6.57 7.42
CA GLY A 55 14.06 -5.98 8.66
C GLY A 55 12.97 -4.90 8.52
N TYR A 56 12.50 -4.60 7.30
CA TYR A 56 11.43 -3.61 7.09
C TYR A 56 10.08 -4.05 7.61
N ILE A 57 9.84 -5.36 7.68
CA ILE A 57 8.63 -5.92 8.29
C ILE A 57 8.98 -7.07 9.23
N SER A 58 8.15 -7.26 10.25
CA SER A 58 8.11 -8.50 11.02
C SER A 58 6.76 -9.20 10.83
N ARG A 59 6.77 -10.53 10.91
CA ARG A 59 5.57 -11.36 10.74
C ARG A 59 5.28 -12.09 12.04
N THR A 60 4.13 -11.82 12.63
CA THR A 60 3.63 -12.54 13.80
C THR A 60 2.43 -13.39 13.41
N ARG A 61 2.40 -14.65 13.86
CA ARG A 61 1.24 -15.52 13.64
C ARG A 61 0.14 -15.13 14.64
N ASN A 62 -1.00 -14.66 14.13
CA ASN A 62 -2.20 -14.40 14.90
C ASN A 62 -3.27 -15.43 14.52
N GLY A 63 -3.24 -16.57 15.22
CA GLY A 63 -4.09 -17.73 14.93
C GLY A 63 -3.85 -18.32 13.53
N ARG A 64 -4.88 -18.26 12.67
CA ARG A 64 -4.83 -18.72 11.26
C ARG A 64 -4.29 -17.67 10.28
N ARG A 65 -4.09 -16.43 10.73
CA ARG A 65 -3.63 -15.32 9.88
C ARG A 65 -2.25 -14.84 10.31
N ASN A 66 -1.54 -14.27 9.35
CA ASN A 66 -0.35 -13.49 9.66
C ASN A 66 -0.79 -12.08 9.98
N ARG A 67 -0.07 -11.45 10.90
CA ARG A 67 -0.10 -10.01 11.08
C ARG A 67 1.31 -9.47 10.86
N TYR A 68 1.41 -8.50 9.97
CA TYR A 68 2.66 -7.85 9.64
C TYR A 68 2.81 -6.57 10.48
N THR A 69 4.05 -6.23 10.85
CA THR A 69 4.37 -4.97 11.53
C THR A 69 5.51 -4.30 10.78
N ILE A 70 5.31 -3.05 10.35
CA ILE A 70 6.31 -2.29 9.59
C ILE A 70 7.27 -1.58 10.55
N GLN A 71 8.57 -1.67 10.28
CA GLN A 71 9.61 -0.89 10.95
C GLN A 71 9.75 0.46 10.27
N SER A 72 8.86 1.40 10.62
CA SER A 72 8.73 2.71 9.95
C SER A 72 9.95 3.62 10.09
N HIS A 73 10.80 3.38 11.09
CA HIS A 73 11.99 4.18 11.37
C HIS A 73 13.19 3.84 10.46
N LEU A 74 13.12 2.74 9.69
CA LEU A 74 14.22 2.35 8.83
C LEU A 74 14.34 3.28 7.61
N PRO A 75 15.57 3.62 7.19
CA PRO A 75 15.82 4.47 6.03
C PRO A 75 15.37 3.78 4.74
N LEU A 76 15.03 4.55 3.72
CA LEU A 76 14.77 3.99 2.40
C LEU A 76 16.06 3.38 1.81
N PRO A 77 15.96 2.23 1.11
CA PRO A 77 17.11 1.57 0.52
C PRO A 77 17.71 2.33 -0.68
N ASP A 78 16.96 3.29 -1.24
CA ASP A 78 17.36 4.07 -2.41
C ASP A 78 18.40 5.13 -2.07
N ARG A 79 19.51 5.16 -2.83
CA ARG A 79 20.62 6.12 -2.61
C ARG A 79 20.14 7.58 -2.56
N LEU A 80 19.14 7.92 -3.37
CA LEU A 80 18.59 9.28 -3.47
C LEU A 80 17.68 9.66 -2.30
N ALA A 81 17.22 8.69 -1.51
CA ALA A 81 16.21 8.89 -0.47
C ALA A 81 16.64 8.37 0.91
N ARG A 82 17.93 8.07 1.13
CA ARG A 82 18.47 7.50 2.38
C ARG A 82 18.21 8.34 3.62
N GLU A 83 18.03 9.63 3.46
CA GLU A 83 17.70 10.56 4.55
C GLU A 83 16.24 10.46 4.99
N GLN A 84 15.39 9.82 4.17
CA GLN A 84 13.99 9.61 4.45
C GLN A 84 13.76 8.18 4.96
N THR A 85 12.77 8.06 5.83
CA THR A 85 12.34 6.78 6.39
C THR A 85 11.18 6.20 5.59
N VAL A 86 11.03 4.88 5.68
CA VAL A 86 9.84 4.17 5.18
C VAL A 86 8.55 4.79 5.72
N GLY A 87 8.52 5.20 6.99
CA GLY A 87 7.37 5.84 7.61
C GLY A 87 6.98 7.15 6.93
N GLN A 88 7.96 7.99 6.58
CA GLN A 88 7.70 9.25 5.87
C GLN A 88 7.13 9.00 4.47
N LEU A 89 7.68 8.04 3.73
CA LEU A 89 7.12 7.65 2.42
C LEU A 89 5.67 7.18 2.57
N LEU A 90 5.39 6.31 3.53
CA LEU A 90 4.04 5.78 3.77
C LEU A 90 3.07 6.89 4.19
N ALA A 91 3.52 7.85 5.01
CA ALA A 91 2.69 8.98 5.42
C ALA A 91 2.26 9.84 4.22
N ILE A 92 3.18 10.14 3.29
CA ILE A 92 2.88 10.87 2.06
C ILE A 92 1.85 10.11 1.21
N LEU A 93 2.03 8.79 1.06
CA LEU A 93 1.14 7.96 0.24
C LEU A 93 -0.21 7.64 0.90
N ALA A 94 -0.30 7.73 2.23
CA ALA A 94 -1.52 7.50 3.00
C ALA A 94 -2.39 8.76 3.17
N THR A 95 -1.87 9.95 2.82
CA THR A 95 -2.53 11.25 3.06
C THR A 95 -3.80 11.46 2.21
N GLN A 96 -4.11 10.63 1.22
CA GLN A 96 -5.31 10.79 0.39
C GLN A 96 -6.44 9.86 0.86
N ARG A 97 -7.14 10.25 1.93
CA ARG A 97 -8.52 9.83 2.17
C ARG A 97 -9.32 10.93 2.88
N SER A 98 -9.37 12.09 2.24
CA SER A 98 -10.37 13.14 2.49
C SER A 98 -10.75 13.76 1.15
N ASP A 99 -12.04 14.04 0.96
CA ASP A 99 -12.64 14.84 -0.12
C ASP A 99 -13.10 14.12 -1.39
N THR A 100 -13.93 13.08 -1.27
CA THR A 100 -14.93 12.82 -2.34
C THR A 100 -16.28 12.27 -1.87
N ASP A 101 -16.56 12.23 -0.56
CA ASP A 101 -17.86 11.76 -0.04
C ASP A 101 -18.81 12.89 0.39
N ASP A 102 -18.38 14.16 0.33
CA ASP A 102 -19.27 15.32 0.43
C ASP A 102 -19.87 15.67 -0.94
N MET A 103 -20.70 14.78 -1.47
CA MET A 103 -21.74 15.16 -2.42
C MET A 103 -23.05 15.26 -1.64
N GLU A 104 -23.36 16.49 -1.22
CA GLU A 104 -24.61 16.86 -0.55
C GLU A 104 -25.84 16.34 -1.34
N PRO A 105 -26.91 15.91 -0.66
CA PRO A 105 -28.16 15.53 -1.30
C PRO A 105 -28.78 16.77 -1.96
N ARG A 106 -29.06 16.71 -3.26
CA ARG A 106 -29.85 17.73 -3.95
C ARG A 106 -31.19 17.92 -3.27
N GLU A 107 -31.29 18.98 -2.48
CA GLU A 107 -32.50 19.60 -1.99
C GLU A 107 -33.43 19.87 -3.19
N ARG A 108 -34.51 19.09 -3.29
CA ARG A 108 -35.64 19.41 -4.17
C ARG A 108 -36.59 20.29 -3.37
N ALA A 109 -36.53 21.59 -3.63
CA ALA A 109 -37.48 22.59 -3.15
C ALA A 109 -38.94 22.20 -3.42
N PRO A 110 -39.90 22.64 -2.59
CA PRO A 110 -41.33 22.42 -2.81
C PRO A 110 -41.80 23.23 -4.02
N LYS A 111 -42.63 22.62 -4.88
CA LYS A 111 -43.32 23.34 -5.96
C LYS A 111 -44.57 24.06 -5.40
N PRO A 112 -44.94 25.23 -5.96
CA PRO A 112 -46.08 26.03 -5.53
C PRO A 112 -47.43 25.36 -5.80
#